data_AF-A0A645CXD1-F1
#
_entry.id   AF-A0A645CXD1-F1
#
_cell.length_a   1.000
_cell.length_b   1.000
_cell.length_c   1.000
_cell.angle_alpha   90.00
_cell.angle_beta   90.00
_cell.angle_gamma   90.00
#
_symmetry.space_group_name_H-M   'P 1'
#
loop_
_entity.id
_entity.type
_entity.pdbx_description
1 polymer ?
#
loop_
_entity_poly.entity_id
_entity_poly.type
_entity_poly.pdbx_seq_one_letter_code
_entity_poly.pdbx_strand_id
1 'polypeptide(L)'
;MTRQHVGRKDETVGLITDLPPETLDAGQWLKANRLAWGIENGTHQRLDVSLNEDRCRVRNTNGLWILGIIRRLVISLFMHWRKRHPKPNHQSLTDFQAAMGEDNLAKAMAFVTHQHPKL
;
A
#
# COMPACT_ATOMS: atom_id res chain seq x y z
N MET A 1 -13.38 17.35 4.85
CA MET A 1 -12.76 16.88 3.59
C MET A 1 -13.80 17.07 2.49
N THR A 2 -13.72 18.17 1.74
CA THR A 2 -14.69 18.53 0.72
C THR A 2 -14.50 17.60 -0.48
N ARG A 3 -15.55 16.86 -0.89
CA ARG A 3 -15.50 16.02 -2.11
C ARG A 3 -15.26 16.93 -3.32
N GLN A 4 -14.06 16.92 -3.90
CA GLN A 4 -13.66 17.71 -5.07
C GLN A 4 -14.30 17.24 -6.40
N HIS A 5 -15.56 16.80 -6.38
CA HIS A 5 -16.26 16.34 -7.58
C HIS A 5 -17.41 17.25 -8.02
N VAL A 6 -17.82 18.22 -7.20
CA VAL A 6 -18.92 19.13 -7.55
C VAL A 6 -18.41 20.15 -8.57
N GLY A 7 -18.94 20.12 -9.80
CA GLY A 7 -18.65 21.07 -10.87
C GLY A 7 -17.52 20.67 -11.83
N ARG A 8 -16.94 19.47 -11.69
CA ARG A 8 -15.95 18.96 -12.65
C ARG A 8 -16.67 18.52 -13.93
N LYS A 9 -16.25 19.04 -15.08
CA LYS A 9 -16.75 18.61 -16.39
C LYS A 9 -16.34 17.16 -16.65
N ASP A 10 -17.17 16.44 -17.39
CA ASP A 10 -16.83 15.10 -17.85
C ASP A 10 -15.52 15.13 -18.63
N GLU A 11 -14.62 14.22 -18.30
CA GLU A 11 -13.31 14.09 -18.91
C GLU A 11 -13.29 12.80 -19.74
N THR A 12 -12.89 12.91 -21.02
CA THR A 12 -12.69 11.73 -21.86
C THR A 12 -11.29 11.19 -21.61
N VAL A 13 -11.21 9.97 -21.08
CA VAL A 13 -9.94 9.29 -20.78
C VAL A 13 -9.72 8.16 -21.78
N GLY A 14 -8.62 8.23 -22.52
CA GLY A 14 -8.16 7.13 -23.38
C GLY A 14 -7.30 6.14 -22.57
N LEU A 15 -7.56 4.85 -22.72
CA LEU A 15 -6.76 3.78 -22.13
C LEU A 15 -6.14 2.93 -23.25
N ILE A 16 -4.90 2.48 -23.05
CA ILE A 16 -4.14 1.69 -24.04
C ILE A 16 -3.72 0.37 -23.38
N THR A 17 -3.81 -0.72 -24.12
CA THR A 17 -3.40 -2.05 -23.67
C THR A 17 -2.81 -2.84 -24.84
N ASP A 18 -1.88 -3.74 -24.53
CA ASP A 18 -1.40 -4.77 -25.46
C ASP A 18 -2.23 -6.06 -25.39
N LEU A 19 -3.23 -6.13 -24.49
CA LEU A 19 -4.12 -7.28 -24.36
C LEU A 19 -5.11 -7.35 -25.53
N PRO A 20 -5.39 -8.55 -26.06
CA PRO A 20 -6.32 -8.71 -27.15
C PRO A 20 -7.78 -8.51 -26.68
N PRO A 21 -8.69 -8.03 -27.55
CA PRO A 21 -10.05 -7.63 -27.17
C PRO A 21 -10.88 -8.74 -26.49
N GLU A 22 -10.61 -10.01 -26.82
CA GLU A 22 -11.31 -11.17 -26.24
C GLU A 22 -10.95 -11.41 -24.77
N THR A 23 -9.80 -10.88 -24.33
CA THR A 23 -9.29 -11.01 -22.95
C THR A 23 -9.57 -9.78 -22.08
N LEU A 24 -9.96 -8.66 -22.70
CA LEU A 24 -10.21 -7.40 -22.03
C LEU A 24 -11.45 -6.72 -22.62
N ASP A 25 -12.62 -7.28 -22.30
CA ASP A 25 -13.90 -6.66 -22.66
C ASP A 25 -14.12 -5.32 -21.92
N ALA A 26 -15.19 -4.60 -22.29
CA ALA A 26 -15.50 -3.30 -21.69
C ALA A 26 -15.69 -3.35 -20.15
N GLY A 27 -16.24 -4.45 -19.62
CA GLY A 27 -16.42 -4.63 -18.18
C GLY A 27 -15.09 -4.87 -17.46
N GLN A 28 -14.21 -5.68 -18.06
CA GLN A 28 -12.86 -5.92 -17.56
C GLN A 28 -12.00 -4.66 -17.61
N TRP A 29 -12.13 -3.86 -18.68
CA TRP A 29 -11.52 -2.52 -18.79
C TRP A 29 -11.91 -1.62 -17.62
N LEU A 30 -13.22 -1.49 -17.37
CA LEU A 30 -13.73 -0.65 -16.30
C LEU A 30 -13.26 -1.13 -14.92
N LYS A 31 -13.21 -2.46 -14.72
CA LYS A 31 -12.69 -3.06 -13.49
C LYS A 31 -11.21 -2.78 -13.31
N ALA A 32 -10.39 -2.99 -14.34
CA ALA A 32 -8.95 -2.74 -14.30
C ALA A 32 -8.64 -1.27 -14.01
N ASN A 33 -9.34 -0.35 -14.68
CA ASN A 33 -9.22 1.08 -14.44
C ASN A 33 -9.54 1.46 -12.98
N ARG A 34 -10.63 0.92 -12.41
CA ARG A 34 -10.96 1.14 -11.00
C ARG A 34 -9.92 0.54 -10.04
N LEU A 35 -9.38 -0.63 -10.36
CA LEU A 35 -8.38 -1.30 -9.53
C LEU A 35 -7.04 -0.57 -9.53
N ALA A 36 -6.67 0.12 -10.62
CA ALA A 36 -5.47 0.93 -10.69
C ALA A 36 -5.46 2.03 -9.59
N TRP A 37 -6.60 2.66 -9.33
CA TRP A 37 -6.77 3.62 -8.24
C TRP A 37 -6.58 3.01 -6.83
N GLY A 38 -6.66 1.68 -6.70
CA GLY A 38 -6.35 0.99 -5.46
C GLY A 38 -4.88 1.14 -5.03
N ILE A 39 -3.98 1.42 -5.97
CA ILE A 39 -2.57 1.71 -5.69
C ILE A 39 -2.45 3.04 -4.93
N GLU A 40 -3.12 4.07 -5.42
CA GLU A 40 -3.13 5.42 -4.86
C GLU A 40 -3.77 5.44 -3.47
N ASN A 41 -5.00 4.91 -3.38
CA ASN A 41 -5.75 4.89 -2.11
C ASN A 41 -5.16 3.92 -1.08
N GLY A 42 -4.34 2.95 -1.52
CA GLY A 42 -3.83 1.88 -0.68
C GLY A 42 -2.36 2.05 -0.32
N THR A 43 -1.48 1.89 -1.30
CA THR A 43 -0.03 1.86 -1.06
C THR A 43 0.53 3.28 -0.92
N HIS A 44 0.14 4.19 -1.81
CA HIS A 44 0.66 5.56 -1.85
C HIS A 44 0.34 6.30 -0.54
N GLN A 45 -0.94 6.31 -0.14
CA GLN A 45 -1.37 6.93 1.12
C GLN A 45 -0.64 6.38 2.37
N ARG A 46 -0.32 5.08 2.39
CA ARG A 46 0.43 4.46 3.50
C ARG A 46 1.90 4.86 3.50
N LEU A 47 2.52 5.01 2.34
CA LEU A 47 3.90 5.48 2.21
C LEU A 47 4.02 6.92 2.69
N ASP A 48 3.21 7.80 2.11
CA ASP A 48 3.26 9.25 2.33
C ASP A 48 2.94 9.60 3.77
N VAL A 49 1.82 9.06 4.27
CA VAL A 49 1.25 9.48 5.57
C VAL A 49 1.69 8.57 6.70
N SER A 50 1.40 7.26 6.62
CA SER A 50 1.63 6.34 7.74
C SER A 50 3.11 6.00 7.95
N LEU A 51 3.88 5.82 6.86
CA LEU A 51 5.33 5.59 6.91
C LEU A 51 6.15 6.86 6.71
N ASN A 52 5.46 7.99 6.62
CA ASN A 52 6.03 9.32 6.68
C ASN A 52 7.12 9.57 5.62
N GLU A 53 6.88 9.07 4.40
CA GLU A 53 7.78 9.25 3.26
C GLU A 53 7.90 10.74 2.89
N ASP A 54 6.79 11.49 2.89
CA ASP A 54 6.78 12.93 2.59
C ASP A 54 7.65 13.78 3.52
N ARG A 55 7.73 13.41 4.80
CA ARG A 55 8.57 14.13 5.78
C ARG A 55 9.96 13.53 5.92
N CYS A 56 10.36 12.60 5.05
CA CYS A 56 11.67 11.97 5.10
C CYS A 56 12.77 13.00 4.81
N ARG A 57 13.78 13.08 5.69
CA ARG A 57 14.89 14.04 5.57
C ARG A 57 16.17 13.42 5.01
N VAL A 58 16.15 12.14 4.65
CA VAL A 58 17.30 11.46 4.04
C VAL A 58 17.53 12.07 2.67
N ARG A 59 18.73 12.60 2.42
CA ARG A 59 19.10 13.27 1.16
C ARG A 59 20.12 12.49 0.33
N ASN A 60 20.54 11.32 0.81
CA ASN A 60 21.41 10.43 0.07
C ASN A 60 20.55 9.51 -0.82
N THR A 61 20.88 9.41 -2.11
CA THR A 61 20.15 8.60 -3.09
C THR A 61 20.04 7.13 -2.70
N ASN A 62 21.14 6.52 -2.26
CA ASN A 62 21.14 5.11 -1.82
C ASN A 62 20.33 4.95 -0.53
N GLY A 63 20.44 5.90 0.39
CA GLY A 63 19.64 5.91 1.62
C GLY A 63 18.14 6.00 1.35
N LEU A 64 17.72 6.87 0.42
CA LEU A 64 16.33 6.96 -0.02
C LEU A 64 15.84 5.66 -0.66
N TRP A 65 16.65 5.05 -1.53
CA TRP A 65 16.31 3.81 -2.22
C TRP A 65 16.12 2.64 -1.25
N ILE A 66 17.08 2.43 -0.34
CA ILE A 66 17.03 1.40 0.70
C ILE A 66 15.79 1.61 1.58
N LEU A 67 15.55 2.84 2.02
CA LEU A 67 14.41 3.16 2.88
C LEU A 67 13.07 2.94 2.16
N GLY A 68 12.97 3.29 0.88
CA GLY A 68 11.79 3.03 0.06
C GLY A 68 11.48 1.54 -0.08
N ILE A 69 12.51 0.70 -0.26
CA ILE A 69 12.34 -0.77 -0.28
C ILE A 69 11.84 -1.29 1.06
N ILE A 70 12.46 -0.86 2.16
CA ILE A 70 12.06 -1.28 3.51
C ILE A 70 10.61 -0.88 3.79
N ARG A 71 10.19 0.34 3.46
CA ARG A 71 8.80 0.79 3.62
C ARG A 71 7.81 -0.07 2.85
N ARG A 72 8.12 -0.40 1.60
CA ARG A 72 7.28 -1.28 0.76
C ARG A 72 7.22 -2.70 1.31
N LEU A 73 8.32 -3.20 1.87
CA LEU A 73 8.35 -4.49 2.58
C LEU A 73 7.42 -4.45 3.80
N VAL A 74 7.50 -3.41 4.63
CA VAL A 74 6.61 -3.20 5.79
C VAL A 74 5.13 -3.22 5.37
N ILE A 75 4.77 -2.55 4.26
CA ILE A 75 3.40 -2.58 3.74
C ILE A 75 2.99 -4.00 3.31
N SER A 76 3.86 -4.72 2.60
CA SER A 76 3.59 -6.10 2.19
C SER A 76 3.30 -7.01 3.39
N LEU A 77 4.08 -6.86 4.46
CA LEU A 77 3.94 -7.62 5.70
C LEU A 77 2.66 -7.26 6.44
N PHE A 78 2.36 -5.97 6.57
CA PHE A 78 1.09 -5.52 7.10
C PHE A 78 -0.09 -6.15 6.36
N MET A 79 -0.05 -6.17 5.02
CA MET A 79 -1.12 -6.77 4.21
C MET A 79 -1.27 -8.27 4.49
N HIS A 80 -0.18 -8.97 4.77
CA HIS A 80 -0.20 -10.38 5.14
C HIS A 80 -0.74 -10.60 6.56
N TRP A 81 -0.23 -9.86 7.55
CA TRP A 81 -0.69 -9.89 8.94
C TRP A 81 -2.18 -9.58 9.01
N ARG A 82 -2.62 -8.51 8.36
CA ARG A 82 -4.03 -8.07 8.33
C ARG A 82 -4.98 -9.15 7.84
N LYS A 83 -4.60 -9.94 6.82
CA LYS A 83 -5.44 -11.01 6.27
C LYS A 83 -5.75 -12.11 7.28
N ARG A 84 -4.91 -12.28 8.31
CA ARG A 84 -5.10 -13.31 9.35
C ARG A 84 -6.10 -12.88 10.43
N HIS A 85 -6.48 -11.61 10.47
CA HIS A 85 -7.39 -11.08 11.48
C HIS A 85 -8.86 -11.26 11.06
N PRO A 86 -9.79 -11.49 12.01
CA PRO A 86 -11.21 -11.69 11.71
C PRO A 86 -11.88 -10.49 11.01
N LYS A 87 -11.38 -9.27 11.27
CA LYS A 87 -11.91 -8.01 10.72
C LYS A 87 -10.81 -7.23 10.00
N PRO A 88 -10.31 -7.72 8.85
CA PRO A 88 -9.13 -7.17 8.20
C PRO A 88 -9.32 -5.70 7.80
N ASN A 89 -10.53 -5.29 7.43
CA ASN A 89 -10.82 -3.92 6.99
C ASN A 89 -10.73 -2.87 8.11
N HIS A 90 -10.73 -3.29 9.37
CA HIS A 90 -10.61 -2.39 10.52
C HIS A 90 -9.17 -2.25 11.02
N GLN A 91 -8.24 -3.06 10.50
CA GLN A 91 -6.84 -2.99 10.91
C GLN A 91 -6.08 -1.98 10.06
N SER A 92 -5.49 -0.98 10.72
CA SER A 92 -4.66 0.04 10.10
C SER A 92 -3.18 -0.34 10.13
N LEU A 93 -2.36 0.38 9.36
CA LEU A 93 -0.91 0.21 9.40
C LEU A 93 -0.32 0.63 10.76
N THR A 94 -0.96 1.59 11.43
CA THR A 94 -0.57 2.04 12.76
C THR A 94 -0.80 0.94 13.80
N ASP A 95 -1.92 0.20 13.71
CA ASP A 95 -2.19 -0.94 14.60
C ASP A 95 -1.13 -2.04 14.43
N PHE A 96 -0.71 -2.28 13.20
CA PHE A 96 0.39 -3.20 12.92
C PHE A 96 1.72 -2.71 13.50
N GLN A 97 2.05 -1.42 13.36
CA GLN A 97 3.25 -0.84 13.96
C GLN A 97 3.23 -0.95 15.48
N ALA A 98 2.07 -0.71 16.12
CA ALA A 98 1.91 -0.88 17.56
C ALA A 98 2.11 -2.35 17.96
N ALA A 99 1.46 -3.30 17.27
CA ALA A 99 1.59 -4.72 17.54
C ALA A 99 3.03 -5.24 17.37
N MET A 100 3.78 -4.72 16.37
CA MET A 100 5.19 -5.03 16.18
C MET A 100 6.12 -4.31 17.17
N GLY A 101 5.63 -3.20 17.73
CA GLY A 101 6.27 -2.38 18.78
C GLY A 101 6.21 -2.97 20.17
N GLU A 102 5.21 -3.81 20.44
CA GLU A 102 5.02 -4.51 21.72
C GLU A 102 6.22 -5.39 22.09
N ASP A 103 6.34 -5.70 23.39
CA ASP A 103 7.35 -6.60 23.94
C ASP A 103 8.78 -6.22 23.54
N ASN A 104 9.12 -4.92 23.59
CA ASN A 104 10.43 -4.39 23.19
C ASN A 104 10.84 -4.79 21.76
N LEU A 105 9.91 -4.72 20.81
CA LEU A 105 10.13 -5.10 19.41
C LEU A 105 10.47 -6.59 19.24
N ALA A 106 10.20 -7.45 20.24
CA ALA A 106 10.54 -8.87 20.15
C ALA A 106 9.90 -9.54 18.93
N LYS A 107 8.66 -9.17 18.59
CA LYS A 107 7.96 -9.66 17.39
C LYS A 107 8.62 -9.18 16.11
N ALA A 108 9.02 -7.91 16.05
CA ALA A 108 9.75 -7.37 14.91
C ALA A 108 11.12 -8.04 14.76
N MET A 109 11.84 -8.26 15.87
CA MET A 109 13.15 -8.90 15.88
C MET A 109 13.09 -10.38 15.51
N ALA A 110 12.16 -11.13 16.10
CA ALA A 110 11.90 -12.51 15.70
C ALA A 110 11.57 -12.56 14.20
N PHE A 111 10.79 -11.59 13.71
CA PHE A 111 10.42 -11.50 12.31
C PHE A 111 11.62 -11.29 11.35
N VAL A 112 12.52 -10.34 11.62
CA VAL A 112 13.71 -10.11 10.75
C VAL A 112 14.79 -11.19 10.86
N THR A 113 14.78 -11.99 11.94
CA THR A 113 15.83 -12.99 12.20
C THR A 113 15.43 -14.42 11.90
N HIS A 114 14.13 -14.72 11.74
CA HIS A 114 13.66 -16.07 11.47
C HIS A 114 13.61 -16.39 9.98
N GLN A 115 14.05 -17.59 9.59
CA GLN A 115 13.84 -18.13 8.24
C GLN A 115 12.35 -18.38 7.93
N HIS A 116 11.53 -18.67 8.95
CA HIS A 116 10.09 -18.91 8.82
C HIS A 116 9.29 -18.22 9.95
N PRO A 117 9.10 -16.91 9.88
CA PRO A 117 8.41 -16.16 10.93
C PRO A 117 6.92 -16.50 10.99
N LYS A 118 6.42 -16.80 12.19
CA LYS A 118 4.98 -16.91 12.47
C LYS A 118 4.43 -15.52 12.83
N LEU A 119 3.93 -14.82 11.82
CA LEU A 119 3.26 -13.51 11.94
C LEU A 119 1.91 -13.54 12.67
#